data_AF-A0A2W6BCT2-F1
#
_entry.id   AF-A0A2W6BCT2-F1
#
_cell.length_a   1.000
_cell.length_b   1.000
_cell.length_c   1.000
_cell.angle_alpha   90.00
_cell.angle_beta   90.00
_cell.angle_gamma   90.00
#
_symmetry.space_group_name_H-M   'P 1'
#
loop_
_entity.id
_entity.type
_entity.pdbx_description
1 polymer ?
#
loop_
_entity_poly.entity_id
_entity_poly.type
_entity_poly.pdbx_seq_one_letter_code
_entity_poly.pdbx_strand_id
1 'polypeptide(L)'
;VPFSKEISVVAARGPGGEFAAYDVCENSHENHILKSTRVPARLPPEIAAEAVRLTRVIADALVYCGVITVEMFVTGGQGGDDGPIELLVNEIAPRVHNSGHWTLDGAATSQFEQHIRAIAGWPLGAVSRHDAEAGGHVEMDNLIGEDVLAWAKILGEPGASLHLYGKADARPGRKMGHVTRIVPRPVS
;
A
#
# COMPACT_ATOMS: atom_id res chain seq x y z
N VAL A 1 -15.54 13.80 4.12
CA VAL A 1 -14.50 14.82 3.94
C VAL A 1 -14.28 14.98 2.45
N PRO A 2 -14.32 16.19 1.86
CA PRO A 2 -13.89 16.41 0.48
C PRO A 2 -12.38 16.15 0.36
N PHE A 3 -11.95 15.23 -0.50
CA PHE A 3 -10.53 14.90 -0.70
C PHE A 3 -10.25 14.60 -2.18
N SER A 4 -9.00 14.82 -2.58
CA SER A 4 -8.51 14.63 -3.95
C SER A 4 -7.99 13.21 -4.19
N LYS A 5 -7.37 12.62 -3.15
CA LYS A 5 -6.85 11.26 -3.14
C LYS A 5 -6.98 10.65 -1.76
N GLU A 6 -7.08 9.34 -1.74
CA GLU A 6 -6.88 8.55 -0.53
C GLU A 6 -5.56 7.82 -0.65
N ILE A 7 -4.74 7.89 0.40
CA ILE A 7 -3.40 7.34 0.42
C ILE A 7 -3.17 6.53 1.68
N SER A 8 -2.15 5.68 1.68
CA SER A 8 -1.67 5.05 2.90
C SER A 8 -0.16 4.90 2.89
N VAL A 9 0.44 4.94 4.08
CA VAL A 9 1.85 4.57 4.27
C VAL A 9 1.88 3.32 5.12
N VAL A 10 2.48 2.27 4.57
CA VAL A 10 2.82 1.05 5.30
C VAL A 10 4.24 1.21 5.81
N ALA A 11 4.47 0.95 7.09
CA ALA A 11 5.79 1.01 7.69
C ALA A 11 5.98 -0.06 8.77
N ALA A 12 7.23 -0.44 9.00
CA ALA A 12 7.63 -1.29 10.11
C ALA A 12 8.43 -0.47 11.12
N ARG A 13 8.17 -0.71 12.40
CA ARG A 13 8.95 -0.15 13.51
C ARG A 13 9.48 -1.26 14.42
N GLY A 14 10.79 -1.28 14.65
CA GLY A 14 11.46 -2.23 15.55
C GLY A 14 11.36 -1.80 17.02
N PRO A 15 11.70 -2.69 17.97
CA PRO A 15 11.67 -2.38 19.40
C PRO A 15 12.71 -1.31 19.79
N GLY A 16 13.79 -1.16 19.02
CA GLY A 16 14.81 -0.12 19.19
C GLY A 16 14.46 1.22 18.55
N GLY A 17 13.30 1.34 17.89
CA GLY A 17 12.89 2.53 17.16
C GLY A 17 13.40 2.60 15.72
N GLU A 18 13.97 1.51 15.19
CA GLU A 18 14.25 1.35 13.76
C GLU A 18 12.94 1.55 12.99
N PHE A 19 13.00 2.24 11.86
CA PHE A 19 11.81 2.56 11.06
C PHE A 19 12.10 2.36 9.58
N ALA A 20 11.23 1.62 8.89
CA ALA A 20 11.30 1.41 7.46
C ALA A 20 9.91 1.57 6.86
N ALA A 21 9.73 2.55 5.97
CA ALA A 21 8.47 2.83 5.30
C ALA A 21 8.55 2.48 3.81
N TYR A 22 7.50 1.87 3.29
CA TYR A 22 7.36 1.63 1.86
C TYR A 22 6.96 2.92 1.13
N ASP A 23 7.06 2.90 -0.20
CA ASP A 23 6.49 3.93 -1.08
C ASP A 23 5.01 4.18 -0.71
N VAL A 24 4.61 5.46 -0.73
CA VAL A 24 3.23 5.86 -0.45
C VAL A 24 2.28 5.19 -1.42
N CYS A 25 1.21 4.60 -0.91
CA CYS A 25 0.18 3.92 -1.69
C CYS A 25 -0.95 4.91 -2.03
N GLU A 26 -1.39 4.97 -3.28
CA GLU A 26 -2.64 5.63 -3.69
C GLU A 26 -3.75 4.58 -3.75
N ASN A 27 -4.80 4.76 -2.97
CA ASN A 27 -5.87 3.80 -2.76
C ASN A 27 -7.15 4.27 -3.45
N SER A 28 -7.86 3.34 -4.10
CA SER A 28 -9.20 3.57 -4.61
C SER A 28 -10.18 2.64 -3.92
N HIS A 29 -11.23 3.21 -3.33
CA HIS A 29 -12.29 2.48 -2.67
C HIS A 29 -13.58 2.51 -3.49
N GLU A 30 -14.26 1.38 -3.55
CA GLU A 30 -15.59 1.25 -4.14
C GLU A 30 -16.50 0.58 -3.10
N ASN A 31 -17.67 1.15 -2.83
CA ASN A 31 -18.60 0.64 -1.81
C ASN A 31 -17.92 0.41 -0.44
N HIS A 32 -17.01 1.32 -0.04
CA HIS A 32 -16.20 1.23 1.17
C HIS A 32 -15.23 0.04 1.24
N ILE A 33 -14.92 -0.58 0.11
CA ILE A 33 -13.96 -1.68 0.01
C ILE A 33 -12.79 -1.22 -0.86
N LEU A 34 -11.56 -1.41 -0.36
CA LEU A 34 -10.36 -1.14 -1.15
C LEU A 34 -10.42 -1.97 -2.44
N LYS A 35 -10.52 -1.30 -3.59
CA LYS A 35 -10.57 -1.93 -4.90
C LYS A 35 -9.17 -2.08 -5.47
N SER A 36 -8.39 -1.00 -5.46
CA SER A 36 -7.04 -0.99 -6.01
C SER A 36 -6.07 -0.10 -5.22
N THR A 37 -4.78 -0.42 -5.34
CA THR A 37 -3.65 0.32 -4.78
C THR A 37 -2.62 0.52 -5.89
N ARG A 38 -2.19 1.77 -6.10
CA ARG A 38 -1.08 2.11 -6.99
C ARG A 38 0.12 2.61 -6.20
N VAL A 39 1.31 2.15 -6.55
CA VAL A 39 2.56 2.51 -5.87
C VAL A 39 3.66 2.86 -6.87
N PRO A 40 4.29 4.05 -6.79
CA PRO A 40 4.08 5.07 -5.78
C PRO A 40 2.80 5.87 -6.07
N ALA A 41 2.25 6.49 -5.04
CA ALA A 41 1.15 7.43 -5.16
C ALA A 41 1.53 8.61 -6.07
N ARG A 42 0.61 9.10 -6.89
CA ARG A 42 0.85 10.27 -7.75
C ARG A 42 0.70 11.54 -6.94
N LEU A 43 1.76 11.90 -6.22
CA LEU A 43 1.83 13.04 -5.32
C LEU A 43 3.09 13.88 -5.62
N PRO A 44 3.07 15.18 -5.30
CA PRO A 44 4.31 15.94 -5.17
C PRO A 44 5.25 15.26 -4.16
N PRO A 45 6.58 15.22 -4.42
CA PRO A 45 7.54 14.52 -3.56
C PRO A 45 7.50 14.99 -2.09
N GLU A 46 7.26 16.27 -1.85
CA GLU A 46 7.14 16.87 -0.53
C GLU A 46 5.95 16.34 0.26
N ILE A 47 4.81 16.10 -0.42
CA ILE A 47 3.61 15.53 0.22
C ILE A 47 3.82 14.06 0.54
N ALA A 48 4.49 13.31 -0.35
CA ALA A 48 4.84 11.92 -0.08
C ALA A 48 5.80 11.80 1.11
N ALA A 49 6.82 12.67 1.18
CA ALA A 49 7.75 12.73 2.31
C ALA A 49 7.03 13.09 3.62
N GLU A 50 6.08 14.02 3.58
CA GLU A 50 5.29 14.40 4.74
C GLU A 50 4.40 13.25 5.24
N ALA A 51 3.75 12.50 4.34
CA ALA A 51 2.97 11.32 4.71
C ALA A 51 3.83 10.26 5.44
N VAL A 52 5.06 10.02 4.97
CA VAL A 52 6.01 9.12 5.64
C VAL A 52 6.44 9.67 7.00
N ARG A 53 6.71 10.98 7.09
CA ARG A 53 7.06 11.65 8.35
C ARG A 53 5.95 11.54 9.39
N LEU A 54 4.71 11.82 9.01
CA LEU A 54 3.53 11.70 9.88
C LEU A 54 3.36 10.26 10.38
N THR A 55 3.56 9.28 9.51
CA THR A 55 3.49 7.86 9.86
C THR A 55 4.54 7.48 10.90
N ARG A 56 5.78 7.97 10.74
CA ARG A 56 6.83 7.78 11.75
C ARG A 56 6.47 8.43 13.09
N VAL A 57 6.00 9.67 13.08
CA VAL A 57 5.58 10.39 14.30
C VAL A 57 4.52 9.60 15.07
N ILE A 58 3.52 9.06 14.35
CA ILE A 58 2.48 8.22 14.94
C ILE A 58 3.07 6.93 15.52
N ALA A 59 3.90 6.22 14.76
CA ALA A 59 4.52 4.97 15.21
C ALA A 59 5.41 5.17 16.45
N ASP A 60 6.18 6.25 16.50
CA ASP A 60 7.04 6.63 17.62
C ASP A 60 6.21 7.03 18.86
N ALA A 61 5.15 7.83 18.68
CA ALA A 61 4.27 8.25 19.77
C ALA A 61 3.52 7.06 20.41
N LEU A 62 3.20 6.03 19.62
CA LEU A 62 2.58 4.79 20.09
C LEU A 62 3.59 3.79 20.66
N VAL A 63 4.90 4.07 20.55
CA VAL A 63 5.98 3.11 20.87
C VAL A 63 5.71 1.76 20.20
N TYR A 64 5.20 1.79 18.98
CA TYR A 64 4.66 0.60 18.33
C TYR A 64 5.79 -0.33 17.85
N CYS A 65 5.56 -1.64 17.91
CA CYS A 65 6.48 -2.66 17.42
C CYS A 65 5.73 -3.56 16.42
N GLY A 66 6.28 -3.70 15.22
CA GLY A 66 5.66 -4.41 14.10
C GLY A 66 5.35 -3.50 12.91
N VAL A 67 4.55 -4.02 11.98
CA VAL A 67 3.99 -3.24 10.87
C VAL A 67 2.75 -2.46 11.27
N ILE A 68 2.72 -1.19 10.89
CA ILE A 68 1.63 -0.23 11.05
C ILE A 68 1.29 0.38 9.69
N THR A 69 0.02 0.68 9.46
CA THR A 69 -0.43 1.45 8.30
C THR A 69 -1.20 2.66 8.76
N VAL A 70 -0.90 3.81 8.17
CA VAL A 70 -1.66 5.05 8.39
C VAL A 70 -2.32 5.44 7.08
N GLU A 71 -3.64 5.48 7.07
CA GLU A 71 -4.44 5.97 5.96
C GLU A 71 -4.67 7.47 6.10
N MET A 72 -4.60 8.19 4.98
CA MET A 72 -4.74 9.64 4.94
C MET A 72 -5.57 10.07 3.74
N PHE A 73 -6.28 11.16 3.89
CA PHE A 73 -6.86 11.90 2.78
C PHE A 73 -5.92 13.04 2.38
N VAL A 74 -5.74 13.21 1.08
CA VAL A 74 -5.10 14.39 0.50
C VAL A 74 -6.21 15.39 0.21
N THR A 75 -6.12 16.59 0.77
CA THR A 75 -7.10 17.67 0.57
C THR A 75 -6.45 18.87 -0.12
N GLY A 76 -7.23 19.67 -0.85
CA GLY A 76 -6.71 20.79 -1.66
C GLY A 76 -6.05 20.37 -2.97
N GLY A 77 -5.64 21.36 -3.79
CA GLY A 77 -4.86 21.16 -5.02
C GLY A 77 -5.57 20.45 -6.18
N GLN A 78 -6.90 20.33 -6.16
CA GLN A 78 -7.69 19.79 -7.28
C GLN A 78 -8.63 20.84 -7.87
N GLY A 79 -8.76 20.84 -9.20
CA GLY A 79 -9.85 21.55 -9.89
C GLY A 79 -9.77 23.09 -9.90
N GLY A 80 -8.57 23.67 -9.74
CA GLY A 80 -8.40 25.13 -9.68
C GLY A 80 -8.59 25.73 -8.29
N ASP A 81 -8.61 24.90 -7.25
CA ASP A 81 -8.51 25.35 -5.86
C ASP A 81 -7.06 25.76 -5.57
N ASP A 82 -6.85 27.05 -5.26
CA ASP A 82 -5.54 27.64 -4.93
C ASP A 82 -5.11 27.33 -3.47
N GLY A 83 -5.91 26.56 -2.74
CA GLY A 83 -5.59 26.12 -1.37
C GLY A 83 -4.39 25.15 -1.31
N PRO A 84 -3.64 25.16 -0.18
CA PRO A 84 -2.50 24.27 -0.01
C PRO A 84 -2.93 22.79 -0.02
N ILE A 85 -2.05 21.91 -0.49
CA ILE A 85 -2.24 20.46 -0.35
C ILE A 85 -1.98 20.10 1.11
N GLU A 86 -2.96 19.46 1.75
CA GLU A 86 -2.90 19.02 3.14
C GLU A 86 -3.11 17.51 3.25
N LEU A 87 -2.61 16.93 4.35
CA LEU A 87 -2.80 15.53 4.71
C LEU A 87 -3.63 15.42 5.98
N LEU A 88 -4.78 14.74 5.87
CA LEU A 88 -5.64 14.45 7.00
C LEU A 88 -5.56 12.95 7.32
N VAL A 89 -5.12 12.59 8.53
CA VAL A 89 -5.13 11.20 8.99
C VAL A 89 -6.57 10.71 9.10
N ASN A 90 -6.86 9.57 8.48
CA ASN A 90 -8.18 8.93 8.48
C ASN A 90 -8.23 7.77 9.48
N GLU A 91 -7.38 6.76 9.29
CA GLU A 91 -7.36 5.53 10.10
C GLU A 91 -5.91 5.08 10.37
N ILE A 92 -5.72 4.41 11.50
CA ILE A 92 -4.46 3.73 11.86
C ILE A 92 -4.75 2.25 12.04
N ALA A 93 -4.06 1.41 11.27
CA ALA A 93 -4.11 -0.05 11.39
C ALA A 93 -2.81 -0.57 12.01
N PRO A 94 -2.78 -0.96 13.30
CA PRO A 94 -1.61 -1.53 13.97
C PRO A 94 -1.46 -3.02 13.63
N ARG A 95 -1.32 -3.31 12.34
CA ARG A 95 -1.15 -4.65 11.76
C ARG A 95 -0.72 -4.51 10.31
N VAL A 96 -0.39 -5.64 9.68
CA VAL A 96 -0.35 -5.72 8.22
C VAL A 96 -1.70 -5.28 7.63
N HIS A 97 -1.65 -4.62 6.48
CA HIS A 97 -2.78 -3.95 5.87
C HIS A 97 -3.00 -4.37 4.41
N ASN A 98 -4.24 -4.27 3.95
CA ASN A 98 -4.59 -4.72 2.59
C ASN A 98 -3.87 -3.89 1.52
N SER A 99 -3.79 -2.57 1.71
CA SER A 99 -3.04 -1.68 0.82
C SER A 99 -1.54 -1.96 0.79
N GLY A 100 -1.00 -2.82 1.67
CA GLY A 100 0.38 -3.28 1.65
C GLY A 100 0.58 -4.65 0.99
N HIS A 101 -0.46 -5.35 0.52
CA HIS A 101 -0.30 -6.71 0.00
C HIS A 101 0.57 -6.77 -1.25
N TRP A 102 0.63 -5.68 -2.03
CA TRP A 102 1.57 -5.53 -3.15
C TRP A 102 3.03 -5.82 -2.77
N THR A 103 3.42 -5.63 -1.49
CA THR A 103 4.79 -5.86 -1.03
C THR A 103 5.21 -7.35 -1.08
N LEU A 104 4.28 -8.30 -1.22
CA LEU A 104 4.60 -9.72 -1.40
C LEU A 104 5.41 -9.97 -2.67
N ASP A 105 5.01 -9.35 -3.77
CA ASP A 105 5.63 -9.57 -5.10
C ASP A 105 6.22 -8.29 -5.69
N GLY A 106 5.97 -7.14 -5.07
CA GLY A 106 6.34 -5.82 -5.58
C GLY A 106 7.45 -5.14 -4.79
N ALA A 107 7.93 -5.68 -3.68
CA ALA A 107 8.99 -5.09 -2.84
C ALA A 107 10.06 -6.12 -2.46
N ALA A 108 11.26 -5.62 -2.13
CA ALA A 108 12.39 -6.45 -1.70
C ALA A 108 12.13 -7.22 -0.39
N THR A 109 11.23 -6.74 0.48
CA THR A 109 10.79 -7.45 1.68
C THR A 109 9.31 -7.20 1.88
N SER A 110 8.51 -8.26 2.05
CA SER A 110 7.06 -8.11 2.25
C SER A 110 6.72 -7.51 3.61
N GLN A 111 5.58 -6.84 3.73
CA GLN A 111 5.10 -6.33 5.02
C GLN A 111 4.93 -7.45 6.06
N PHE A 112 4.65 -8.67 5.62
CA PHE A 112 4.49 -9.82 6.51
C PHE A 112 5.84 -10.23 7.10
N GLU A 113 6.86 -10.32 6.26
CA GLU A 113 8.22 -10.59 6.73
C GLU A 113 8.75 -9.44 7.59
N GLN A 114 8.51 -8.18 7.20
CA GLN A 114 8.87 -7.03 8.02
C GLN A 114 8.19 -7.07 9.40
N HIS A 115 6.92 -7.47 9.46
CA HIS A 115 6.22 -7.60 10.73
C HIS A 115 6.93 -8.62 11.62
N ILE A 116 7.29 -9.79 11.09
CA ILE A 116 8.03 -10.82 11.83
C ILE A 116 9.41 -10.30 12.27
N ARG A 117 10.18 -9.67 11.38
CA ARG A 117 11.50 -9.11 11.72
C ARG A 117 11.39 -8.10 12.86
N ALA A 118 10.43 -7.18 12.78
CA ALA A 118 10.19 -6.18 13.81
C ALA A 118 9.86 -6.82 15.17
N ILE A 119 8.88 -7.72 15.24
CA ILE A 119 8.46 -8.32 16.53
C ILE A 119 9.50 -9.30 17.10
N ALA A 120 10.34 -9.89 16.25
CA ALA A 120 11.45 -10.75 16.67
C ALA A 120 12.72 -9.98 17.06
N GLY A 121 12.74 -8.65 16.88
CA GLY A 121 13.92 -7.81 17.14
C GLY A 121 15.06 -8.04 16.13
N TRP A 122 14.75 -8.46 14.90
CA TRP A 122 15.72 -8.64 13.82
C TRP A 122 15.88 -7.35 13.00
N PRO A 123 17.00 -7.20 12.26
CA PRO A 123 17.15 -6.09 11.32
C PRO A 123 16.00 -6.03 10.31
N LEU A 124 15.40 -4.85 10.16
CA LEU A 124 14.38 -4.59 9.15
C LEU A 124 14.97 -4.79 7.75
N GLY A 125 14.16 -5.36 6.85
CA GLY A 125 14.54 -5.59 5.45
C GLY A 125 14.50 -4.33 4.60
N ALA A 126 15.00 -4.43 3.36
CA ALA A 126 14.87 -3.38 2.38
C ALA A 126 13.41 -3.22 1.94
N VAL A 127 12.96 -1.97 1.81
CA VAL A 127 11.57 -1.62 1.45
C VAL A 127 11.44 -1.14 0.00
N SER A 128 12.53 -1.21 -0.76
CA SER A 128 12.56 -0.79 -2.17
C SER A 128 11.56 -1.61 -3.00
N ARG A 129 10.69 -0.90 -3.70
CA ARG A 129 9.78 -1.47 -4.69
C ARG A 129 10.56 -1.93 -5.95
N HIS A 130 10.10 -2.99 -6.59
CA HIS A 130 10.64 -3.43 -7.87
C HIS A 130 10.40 -2.36 -8.97
N ASP A 131 11.35 -2.27 -9.90
CA ASP A 131 11.40 -1.25 -10.96
C ASP A 131 11.39 0.20 -10.48
N ALA A 132 11.72 0.48 -9.21
CA ALA A 132 11.78 1.83 -8.68
C ALA A 132 12.83 2.70 -9.44
N GLU A 133 14.05 2.17 -9.66
CA GLU A 133 15.12 2.90 -10.35
C GLU A 133 14.81 3.14 -11.83
N ALA A 134 14.12 2.21 -12.49
CA ALA A 134 13.66 2.35 -13.86
C ALA A 134 12.42 3.28 -14.00
N GLY A 135 11.85 3.74 -12.88
CA GLY A 135 10.66 4.58 -12.85
C GLY A 135 9.36 3.83 -13.20
N GLY A 136 9.34 2.51 -13.06
CA GLY A 136 8.11 1.70 -13.13
C GLY A 136 7.24 1.91 -11.89
N HIS A 137 6.07 1.29 -11.87
CA HIS A 137 5.12 1.31 -10.76
C HIS A 137 4.53 -0.08 -10.50
N VAL A 138 3.90 -0.25 -9.34
CA VAL A 138 3.17 -1.46 -8.98
C VAL A 138 1.69 -1.14 -8.84
N GLU A 139 0.84 -2.02 -9.34
CA GLU A 139 -0.61 -1.96 -9.18
C GLU A 139 -1.09 -3.21 -8.47
N MET A 140 -1.98 -3.06 -7.50
CA MET A 140 -2.59 -4.19 -6.80
C MET A 140 -4.10 -4.03 -6.84
N ASP A 141 -4.80 -5.04 -7.33
CA ASP A 141 -6.27 -5.09 -7.30
C ASP A 141 -6.74 -6.18 -6.35
N ASN A 142 -7.73 -5.86 -5.50
CA ASN A 142 -8.47 -6.89 -4.80
C ASN A 142 -9.43 -7.60 -5.76
N LEU A 143 -9.50 -8.92 -5.64
CA LEU A 143 -10.49 -9.74 -6.34
C LEU A 143 -11.71 -9.91 -5.42
N ILE A 144 -12.79 -9.19 -5.72
CA ILE A 144 -14.02 -9.17 -4.92
C ILE A 144 -15.08 -10.06 -5.56
N GLY A 145 -15.67 -10.96 -4.77
CA GLY A 145 -16.74 -11.84 -5.24
C GLY A 145 -16.34 -12.60 -6.50
N GLU A 146 -17.07 -12.37 -7.58
CA GLU A 146 -16.89 -13.05 -8.86
C GLU A 146 -15.66 -12.56 -9.66
N ASP A 147 -15.01 -11.46 -9.28
CA ASP A 147 -13.75 -11.02 -9.89
C ASP A 147 -12.69 -12.14 -9.88
N VAL A 148 -12.74 -13.02 -8.87
CA VAL A 148 -11.84 -14.16 -8.71
C VAL A 148 -11.96 -15.18 -9.85
N LEU A 149 -13.10 -15.22 -10.55
CA LEU A 149 -13.33 -16.17 -11.65
C LEU A 149 -12.44 -15.87 -12.86
N ALA A 150 -11.85 -14.67 -12.93
CA ALA A 150 -10.86 -14.31 -13.94
C ALA A 150 -9.45 -14.89 -13.68
N TRP A 151 -9.25 -15.69 -12.62
CA TRP A 151 -7.94 -16.19 -12.19
C TRP A 151 -7.08 -16.79 -13.32
N ALA A 152 -7.67 -17.59 -14.21
CA ALA A 152 -6.93 -18.26 -15.28
C ALA A 152 -6.37 -17.27 -16.30
N LYS A 153 -7.11 -16.20 -16.58
CA LYS A 153 -6.64 -15.11 -17.43
C LYS A 153 -5.51 -14.34 -16.73
N ILE A 154 -5.70 -14.02 -15.44
CA ILE A 154 -4.72 -13.27 -14.65
C ILE A 154 -3.38 -14.01 -14.56
N LEU A 155 -3.39 -15.33 -14.38
CA LEU A 155 -2.17 -16.14 -14.37
C LEU A 155 -1.37 -16.07 -15.68
N GLY A 156 -2.02 -15.76 -16.80
CA GLY A 156 -1.36 -15.57 -18.09
C GLY A 156 -0.85 -14.16 -18.35
N GLU A 157 -1.13 -13.19 -17.47
CA GLU A 157 -0.72 -11.80 -17.62
C GLU A 157 0.78 -11.63 -17.28
N PRO A 158 1.62 -11.15 -18.22
CA PRO A 158 3.01 -10.87 -17.90
C PRO A 158 3.14 -9.83 -16.78
N GLY A 159 3.97 -10.13 -15.78
CA GLY A 159 4.19 -9.25 -14.63
C GLY A 159 3.10 -9.30 -13.56
N ALA A 160 2.09 -10.17 -13.69
CA ALA A 160 1.07 -10.38 -12.68
C ALA A 160 1.42 -11.52 -11.72
N SER A 161 1.17 -11.30 -10.44
CA SER A 161 1.29 -12.28 -9.36
C SER A 161 -0.06 -12.43 -8.66
N LEU A 162 -0.67 -13.60 -8.78
CA LEU A 162 -2.01 -13.89 -8.25
C LEU A 162 -1.94 -14.55 -6.87
N HIS A 163 -2.69 -14.01 -5.92
CA HIS A 163 -2.87 -14.58 -4.58
C HIS A 163 -4.34 -14.89 -4.32
N LEU A 164 -4.67 -16.17 -4.13
CA LEU A 164 -6.02 -16.63 -3.79
C LEU A 164 -6.08 -17.07 -2.32
N TYR A 165 -7.09 -16.61 -1.58
CA TYR A 165 -7.19 -16.86 -0.14
C TYR A 165 -7.83 -18.21 0.23
N GLY A 166 -8.09 -19.10 -0.74
CA GLY A 166 -8.67 -20.43 -0.50
C GLY A 166 -10.10 -20.42 0.06
N LYS A 167 -10.87 -19.33 -0.13
CA LYS A 167 -12.26 -19.24 0.34
C LYS A 167 -13.17 -20.05 -0.59
N ALA A 168 -14.01 -20.91 -0.03
CA ALA A 168 -14.87 -21.82 -0.78
C ALA A 168 -15.86 -21.10 -1.73
N ASP A 169 -16.59 -20.09 -1.24
CA ASP A 169 -17.66 -19.43 -2.00
C ASP A 169 -17.34 -17.97 -2.33
N ALA A 170 -17.39 -17.63 -3.62
CA ALA A 170 -17.43 -16.25 -4.10
C ALA A 170 -18.79 -15.63 -3.78
N ARG A 171 -18.80 -14.50 -3.05
CA ARG A 171 -20.02 -13.76 -2.70
C ARG A 171 -19.78 -12.25 -2.92
N PRO A 172 -20.82 -11.46 -3.28
CA PRO A 172 -20.69 -10.02 -3.42
C PRO A 172 -20.03 -9.38 -2.18
N GLY A 173 -19.08 -8.47 -2.42
CA GLY A 173 -18.31 -7.79 -1.36
C GLY A 173 -17.25 -8.65 -0.64
N ARG A 174 -17.17 -9.96 -0.90
CA ARG A 174 -16.17 -10.83 -0.25
C ARG A 174 -14.83 -10.73 -0.96
N LYS A 175 -13.78 -10.31 -0.25
CA LYS A 175 -12.39 -10.38 -0.75
C LYS A 175 -11.97 -11.84 -0.93
N MET A 176 -11.72 -12.28 -2.16
CA MET A 176 -11.38 -13.67 -2.50
C MET A 176 -9.88 -13.86 -2.76
N GLY A 177 -9.19 -12.78 -3.15
CA GLY A 177 -7.77 -12.77 -3.43
C GLY A 177 -7.30 -11.36 -3.75
N HIS A 178 -6.09 -11.25 -4.25
CA HIS A 178 -5.58 -10.05 -4.91
C HIS A 178 -4.63 -10.44 -6.04
N VAL A 179 -4.39 -9.49 -6.94
CA VAL A 179 -3.34 -9.59 -7.95
C VAL A 179 -2.43 -8.38 -7.81
N THR A 180 -1.12 -8.63 -7.84
CA THR A 180 -0.08 -7.60 -7.91
C THR A 180 0.51 -7.58 -9.31
N ARG A 181 0.63 -6.42 -9.94
CA ARG A 181 1.23 -6.22 -11.25
C ARG A 181 2.42 -5.28 -11.15
N ILE A 182 3.58 -5.72 -11.62
CA ILE A 182 4.73 -4.85 -11.82
C ILE A 182 4.63 -4.27 -13.23
N VAL A 183 4.52 -2.95 -13.31
CA VAL A 183 4.36 -2.20 -14.56
C VAL A 183 5.66 -1.44 -14.84
N PRO A 184 6.49 -1.90 -15.79
CA PRO A 184 7.72 -1.21 -16.14
C PRO A 184 7.41 0.15 -16.79
N ARG A 185 8.32 1.10 -16.65
CA ARG A 185 8.24 2.36 -17.40
C ARG A 185 8.36 2.04 -18.90
N PRO A 186 7.47 2.58 -19.77
CA PRO A 186 7.63 2.44 -21.20
C PRO A 186 9.02 2.95 -21.63
N VAL A 187 9.76 2.12 -22.36
CA VAL A 187 10.99 2.57 -23.01
C VAL A 187 10.55 3.43 -24.20
N SER A 188 10.81 4.74 -24.11
CA SER A 188 10.59 5.69 -25.19
C SER A 188 11.54 5.46 -26.36
#